data_AF-A0A2S9Q434-F1
#
_entry.id   AF-A0A2S9Q434-F1
#
_cell.length_a   1.000
_cell.length_b   1.000
_cell.length_c   1.000
_cell.angle_alpha   90.00
_cell.angle_beta   90.00
_cell.angle_gamma   90.00
#
_symmetry.space_group_name_H-M   'P 1'
#
loop_
_entity.id
_entity.type
_entity.pdbx_description
1 polymer ?
#
loop_
_entity_poly.entity_id
_entity_poly.type
_entity_poly.pdbx_seq_one_letter_code
_entity_poly.pdbx_strand_id
1 'polypeptide(L)' 'MISSGNGAWLRRSGTRETEFLAALKQERTMTVDAVSGRGNKTHYVFSLDGVTKAMARLRQACP' A
#
# COMPACT_ATOMS: atom_id res chain seq x y z
N MET A 1 -2.13 5.80 8.08
CA MET A 1 -0.82 5.83 7.41
C MET A 1 -0.15 7.17 7.68
N ILE A 2 1.16 7.28 7.47
CA ILE A 2 1.94 8.52 7.48
C ILE A 2 2.47 8.71 6.06
N SER A 3 2.19 9.83 5.41
CA SER A 3 2.79 10.15 4.12
C SER A 3 4.18 10.76 4.30
N SER A 4 5.13 10.40 3.46
CA SER A 4 6.45 11.01 3.37
C SER A 4 6.91 11.00 1.91
N GLY A 5 7.13 12.20 1.34
CA GLY A 5 7.38 12.36 -0.09
C GLY A 5 6.27 11.71 -0.93
N ASN A 6 6.67 10.84 -1.86
CA ASN A 6 5.76 10.07 -2.72
C ASN A 6 5.35 8.71 -2.11
N GLY A 7 5.66 8.45 -0.85
CA GLY A 7 5.38 7.20 -0.15
C GLY A 7 4.38 7.35 1.00
N ALA A 8 3.75 6.23 1.38
CA ALA A 8 2.90 6.14 2.57
C ALA A 8 3.33 4.95 3.43
N TRP A 9 3.36 5.16 4.74
CA TRP A 9 3.88 4.23 5.74
C TRP A 9 2.78 3.83 6.73
N LEU A 10 2.77 2.57 7.16
CA LEU A 10 1.89 2.12 8.24
C LEU A 10 2.41 2.64 9.59
N ARG A 11 1.51 3.16 10.44
CA ARG A 11 1.89 3.72 11.77
C ARG A 11 2.35 2.66 12.77
N ARG A 12 1.92 1.41 12.59
CA ARG A 12 2.27 0.26 13.44
C ARG A 12 2.47 -0.94 12.52
N SER A 13 3.72 -1.20 12.16
CA SER A 13 4.12 -2.25 11.21
C SER A 13 3.99 -3.67 11.79
N GLY A 14 4.01 -3.83 13.12
CA GLY A 14 4.11 -5.15 13.75
C GLY A 14 2.93 -6.12 13.51
N THR A 15 1.68 -5.71 13.72
CA THR A 15 0.53 -6.63 13.66
C THR A 15 -0.35 -6.48 12.42
N ARG A 16 -0.44 -5.28 11.84
CA ARG A 16 -1.33 -5.01 10.70
C ARG A 16 -0.68 -5.20 9.33
N GLU A 17 0.64 -5.26 9.26
CA GLU A 17 1.33 -5.34 7.97
C GLU A 17 1.08 -6.67 7.26
N THR A 18 1.13 -7.80 7.97
CA THR A 18 0.87 -9.12 7.38
C THR A 18 -0.55 -9.25 6.83
N GLU A 19 -1.55 -8.82 7.61
CA GLU A 19 -2.96 -8.82 7.20
C GLU A 19 -3.19 -7.89 6.01
N PHE A 20 -2.60 -6.69 6.05
CA PHE A 20 -2.67 -5.72 4.96
C PHE A 20 -2.04 -6.29 3.67
N LEU A 21 -0.85 -6.87 3.76
CA LEU A 21 -0.20 -7.51 2.61
C LEU A 21 -0.98 -8.73 2.11
N ALA A 22 -1.66 -9.48 2.97
CA ALA A 22 -2.52 -10.57 2.56
C ALA A 22 -3.72 -10.07 1.74
N ALA A 23 -4.39 -9.00 2.21
CA ALA A 23 -5.47 -8.37 1.48
C ALA A 23 -5.01 -7.84 0.11
N LEU A 24 -3.86 -7.16 0.05
CA LEU A 24 -3.31 -6.64 -1.20
C LEU A 24 -2.97 -7.72 -2.23
N LYS A 25 -2.65 -8.95 -1.80
CA LYS A 25 -2.36 -10.07 -2.71
C LYS A 25 -3.62 -10.74 -3.26
N GLN A 26 -4.74 -10.62 -2.55
CA GLN A 26 -6.01 -11.25 -2.92
C GLN A 26 -6.82 -10.38 -3.88
N GLU A 27 -6.69 -9.06 -3.74
CA GLU A 27 -7.47 -8.09 -4.51
C GLU A 27 -6.76 -7.62 -5.79
N ARG A 28 -7.54 -7.09 -6.73
CA ARG A 28 -7.02 -6.52 -7.99
C ARG A 28 -6.84 -5.00 -7.94
N THR A 29 -7.52 -4.32 -7.03
CA THR A 29 -7.51 -2.87 -6.92
C THR A 29 -7.47 -2.44 -5.46
N MET A 30 -6.76 -1.35 -5.19
CA MET A 30 -6.75 -0.68 -3.90
C MET A 30 -7.30 0.73 -4.06
N THR A 31 -8.27 1.08 -3.22
CA THR A 31 -8.82 2.43 -3.14
C THR A 31 -8.20 3.18 -1.97
N VAL A 32 -7.82 4.44 -2.19
CA VAL A 32 -7.34 5.35 -1.15
C VAL A 32 -8.15 6.64 -1.19
N ASP A 33 -8.95 6.85 -0.15
CA ASP A 33 -9.59 8.12 0.14
C ASP A 33 -8.65 9.00 0.98
N ALA A 34 -8.39 10.21 0.50
CA ALA A 34 -7.52 11.16 1.16
C ALA A 34 -8.02 12.59 0.98
N VAL A 35 -7.56 13.49 1.84
CA VAL A 35 -7.73 14.93 1.66
C VAL A 35 -6.39 15.50 1.22
N SER A 36 -6.35 16.15 0.05
CA SER A 36 -5.14 16.81 -0.43
C SER A 36 -4.72 17.96 0.48
N GLY A 37 -3.47 18.40 0.40
CA GLY A 37 -3.00 19.58 1.17
C GLY A 37 -3.79 20.87 0.91
N ARG A 38 -4.56 20.93 -0.19
CA ARG A 38 -5.46 22.05 -0.53
C ARG A 38 -6.88 21.90 0.04
N GLY A 39 -7.19 20.82 0.76
CA GLY A 39 -8.51 20.57 1.35
C GLY A 39 -9.49 19.78 0.46
N ASN A 40 -9.13 19.45 -0.78
CA ASN A 40 -10.00 18.66 -1.65
C ASN A 40 -10.02 17.18 -1.23
N LYS A 41 -11.22 16.59 -1.17
CA LYS A 41 -11.39 15.13 -1.10
C LYS A 41 -10.92 14.51 -2.40
N THR A 42 -10.03 13.54 -2.31
CA THR A 42 -9.40 12.84 -3.44
C THR A 42 -9.56 11.35 -3.25
N HIS A 43 -9.87 10.67 -4.34
CA HIS A 43 -10.05 9.22 -4.40
C HIS A 43 -9.08 8.67 -5.44
N TYR A 44 -8.16 7.81 -5.00
CA TYR A 44 -7.19 7.14 -5.86
C TYR A 44 -7.53 5.67 -5.99
N VAL A 45 -7.49 5.14 -7.21
CA VAL A 45 -7.57 3.70 -7.47
C VAL A 45 -6.24 3.25 -8.04
N PHE A 46 -5.62 2.31 -7.35
CA PHE A 46 -4.38 1.69 -7.76
C PHE A 46 -4.66 0.26 -8.23
N SER A 47 -4.07 -0.11 -9.37
CA SER A 47 -4.01 -1.51 -9.77
C SER A 47 -3.05 -2.26 -8.83
N LEU A 48 -3.48 -3.43 -8.37
CA LEU A 48 -2.66 -4.37 -7.60
C LEU A 48 -2.09 -5.48 -8.49
N ASP A 49 -2.25 -5.37 -9.81
CA ASP A 49 -1.64 -6.32 -10.72
C ASP A 49 -0.11 -6.31 -10.55
N GLY A 50 0.46 -7.50 -10.38
CA GLY A 50 1.88 -7.68 -10.14
C GLY A 50 2.36 -7.50 -8.69
N VAL A 51 1.52 -7.12 -7.73
CA VAL A 51 1.93 -6.98 -6.31
C VAL A 51 2.53 -8.27 -5.75
N THR A 52 1.92 -9.42 -6.04
CA THR A 52 2.46 -10.73 -5.61
C THR A 52 3.86 -10.99 -6.18
N LYS A 53 4.09 -10.66 -7.47
CA LYS A 53 5.38 -10.83 -8.13
C LYS A 53 6.43 -9.87 -7.56
N ALA A 54 6.06 -8.62 -7.30
CA ALA A 54 6.93 -7.63 -6.68
C ALA A 54 7.37 -8.07 -5.27
N MET A 55 6.43 -8.56 -4.46
CA MET A 55 6.74 -9.08 -3.12
C MET A 55 7.65 -10.31 -3.14
N ALA A 56 7.46 -11.21 -4.10
CA ALA A 56 8.34 -12.36 -4.28
C ALA A 56 9.78 -11.93 -4.60
N ARG A 57 9.95 -10.92 -5.47
CA ARG A 57 11.27 -10.34 -5.78
C ARG A 57 11.91 -9.66 -4.58
N LEU A 58 11.15 -8.91 -3.78
CA LEU A 58 11.68 -8.26 -2.57
C LEU A 58 12.24 -9.27 -1.56
N ARG A 59 11.56 -10.39 -1.35
CA ARG A 59 12.06 -11.48 -0.48
C ARG A 59 13.36 -12.11 -0.98
N GLN A 60 13.60 -12.08 -2.30
CA GLN A 60 14.85 -12.59 -2.87
C GLN A 60 16.00 -11.56 -2.74
N ALA A 61 15.68 -10.27 -2.82
CA ALA A 61 16.67 -9.19 -2.75
C ALA A 61 17.11 -8.83 -1.33
N CYS A 62 16.26 -9.06 -0.32
CA CYS A 62 16.56 -8.84 1.10
C CYS A 62 16.45 -10.16 1.87
N PRO A 63 17.51 -10.98 1.90
CA PRO A 63 17.56 -12.21 2.70
C PRO A 63 17.61 -11.93 4.21
#